data_AF-A0A382JYJ9-F1
#
_entry.id   AF-A0A382JYJ9-F1
#
_cell.length_a   1.000
_cell.length_b   1.000
_cell.length_c   1.000
_cell.angle_alpha   90.00
_cell.angle_beta   90.00
_cell.angle_gamma   90.00
#
_symmetry.space_group_name_H-M   'P 1'
#
loop_
_entity.id
_entity.type
_entity.pdbx_description
1 polymer ?
#
loop_
_entity_poly.entity_id
_entity_poly.type
_entity_poly.pdbx_seq_one_letter_code
_entity_poly.pdbx_strand_id
1 'polypeptide(L)' 'IRRFPKAQEITLLLEKTGFAGVRANKLSLGIATLHSAWRV' A
#
# COMPACT_ATOMS: atom_id res chain seq x y z
N ILE A 1 -9.92 15.02 12.22
CA ILE A 1 -10.29 13.87 11.35
C ILE A 1 -9.00 13.31 10.74
N ARG A 2 -8.64 12.05 11.01
CA ARG A 2 -7.50 11.40 10.34
C ARG A 2 -7.93 11.03 8.93
N ARG A 3 -7.24 11.56 7.91
CA ARG A 3 -7.45 11.17 6.51
C ARG A 3 -6.74 9.83 6.28
N PHE A 4 -7.41 8.93 5.59
CA PHE A 4 -6.77 7.69 5.17
C PHE A 4 -5.71 8.03 4.11
N PRO A 5 -4.46 7.52 4.22
CA PRO A 5 -3.43 7.77 3.24
C PRO A 5 -3.83 7.24 1.86
N LYS A 6 -3.32 7.86 0.80
CA LYS A 6 -3.48 7.31 -0.55
C LYS A 6 -2.71 5.98 -0.65
N ALA A 7 -3.20 5.06 -1.49
CA ALA A 7 -2.52 3.79 -1.73
C ALA A 7 -1.02 3.96 -2.13
N GLN A 8 -0.71 5.01 -2.89
CA GLN A 8 0.66 5.33 -3.28
C GLN A 8 1.55 5.70 -2.07
N GLU A 9 0.99 6.42 -1.09
CA GLU A 9 1.71 6.80 0.13
C GLU A 9 2.00 5.57 1.00
N ILE A 10 1.04 4.63 1.10
CA ILE A 10 1.24 3.34 1.77
C ILE A 10 2.33 2.51 1.06
N THR A 11 2.32 2.50 -0.26
CA THR A 11 3.33 1.76 -1.06
C THR A 11 4.73 2.27 -0.77
N LEU A 12 4.92 3.59 -0.80
CA LEU A 12 6.20 4.23 -0.46
C LEU A 12 6.62 3.98 0.99
N LEU A 13 5.66 3.94 1.92
CA LEU A 13 5.92 3.63 3.33
C LEU A 13 6.43 2.19 3.49
N LEU A 14 5.80 1.23 2.79
CA LEU A 14 6.21 -0.18 2.80
C LEU A 14 7.64 -0.36 2.25
N GLU A 15 7.95 0.30 1.13
CA GLU A 15 9.31 0.29 0.58
C GLU A 15 10.34 0.90 1.55
N LYS A 16 10.02 2.05 2.15
CA LYS A 16 10.89 2.71 3.16
C LYS A 16 11.13 1.88 4.41
N THR A 17 10.19 1.01 4.77
CA THR A 17 10.29 0.15 5.96
C THR A 17 11.04 -1.15 5.70
N GLY A 18 11.56 -1.35 4.48
CA GLY A 18 12.36 -2.53 4.13
C GLY A 18 11.54 -3.69 3.58
N PHE A 19 10.28 -3.47 3.21
CA PHE A 19 9.53 -4.46 2.43
C PHE A 19 9.92 -4.37 0.95
N ALA A 20 10.06 -5.52 0.30
CA ALA A 20 10.33 -5.65 -1.12
C ALA A 20 9.15 -6.30 -1.84
N GLY A 21 9.09 -6.14 -3.17
CA GLY A 21 8.04 -6.73 -3.99
C GLY A 21 6.65 -6.17 -3.72
N VAL A 22 6.56 -4.90 -3.29
CA VAL A 22 5.28 -4.26 -2.95
C VAL A 22 4.38 -4.18 -4.19
N ARG A 23 3.20 -4.78 -4.10
CA ARG A 23 2.14 -4.69 -5.11
C ARG A 23 0.89 -4.11 -4.47
N ALA A 24 0.23 -3.21 -5.20
CA ALA A 24 -1.04 -2.62 -4.81
C ALA A 24 -2.11 -2.98 -5.86
N ASN A 25 -3.23 -3.56 -5.43
CA ASN A 25 -4.35 -3.87 -6.30
C ASN A 25 -5.63 -3.19 -5.81
N LYS A 26 -6.33 -2.52 -6.73
CA LYS A 26 -7.57 -1.81 -6.40
C LYS A 26 -8.72 -2.81 -6.33
N LEU A 27 -9.50 -2.74 -5.26
CA LEU A 27 -10.69 -3.56 -5.05
C LEU A 27 -11.94 -2.66 -5.11
N SER A 28 -13.06 -3.25 -5.52
CA SER A 28 -14.37 -2.60 -5.51
C SER A 28 -14.35 -1.20 -6.15
N LEU A 29 -13.81 -1.09 -7.36
CA LEU A 29 -13.69 0.17 -8.12
C LEU A 29 -12.88 1.28 -7.42
N GLY A 30 -12.02 0.93 -6.46
CA GLY A 30 -11.16 1.88 -5.76
C GLY A 30 -11.65 2.30 -4.38
N ILE A 31 -12.69 1.65 -3.84
CA ILE A 31 -13.12 1.82 -2.44
C ILE A 31 -12.04 1.29 -1.47
N ALA A 32 -11.38 0.19 -1.85
CA ALA A 32 -10.30 -0.41 -1.07
C ALA A 32 -9.09 -0.71 -1.96
N THR A 33 -7.90 -0.77 -1.36
CA THR A 33 -6.67 -1.21 -2.05
C THR A 33 -5.99 -2.28 -1.21
N LEU A 34 -5.69 -3.42 -1.82
CA LEU A 34 -4.94 -4.50 -1.22
C LEU A 34 -3.45 -4.29 -1.49
N HIS A 35 -2.65 -4.26 -0.43
CA HIS A 35 -1.19 -4.21 -0.51
C HIS A 35 -0.60 -5.56 -0.12
N SER A 36 0.25 -6.12 -0.98
CA SER A 36 1.00 -7.35 -0.72
C SER A 36 2.49 -7.06 -0.87
N ALA A 37 3.30 -7.51 0.08
CA ALA A 37 4.75 -7.38 0.05
C ALA A 37 5.39 -8.49 0.88
N TRP A 38 6.70 -8.69 0.74
CA TRP A 38 7.47 -9.56 1.63
C TRP A 38 8.58 -8.75 2.30
N ARG A 39 8.96 -9.18 3.50
CA ARG A 39 10.07 -8.58 4.25
C ARG A 39 11.36 -9.28 3.87
N VAL A 40 12.40 -8.50 3.59
CA VAL A 40 13.77 -8.98 3.38
C VAL A 40 14.55 -8.87 4.69
#